data_AF-A0A0R1LQB8-F1
#
_entry.id   AF-A0A0R1LQB8-F1
#
_cell.length_a   1.000
_cell.length_b   1.000
_cell.length_c   1.000
_cell.angle_alpha   90.00
_cell.angle_beta   90.00
_cell.angle_gamma   90.00
#
_symmetry.space_group_name_H-M   'P 1'
#
loop_
_entity.id
_entity.type
_entity.pdbx_description
1 polymer ?
#
loop_
_entity_poly.entity_id
_entity_poly.type
_entity_poly.pdbx_seq_one_letter_code
_entity_poly.pdbx_strand_id
1 'polypeptide(L)'
;MKVTQLLLTALVAGSIGGFSRPAFAQQRPSTWQRGTTVTWNYRTANPNGDFTDPPLASTATTRNVYLWNLRHTEKLHDLKNFPKTTWYVTKKIEKPGSGVYDEVTTYDKSITGLIWHGYLAPYVTRLPDKFKTTAAYAQYIRTAPEQKLARGILQAFPQAKLDLRLSQEALHLYNVPRGYPEYHDVIDVGALPIAKTDFTQIQGFPEGYDFGYSHNLNYYWLASYGGPVALRVAKLHEALATAGWTPAKLASLGDDWHVGVVASEDEACELVLALPNQ
;
A
#
# COMPACT_ATOMS: atom_id res chain seq x y z
N MET A 1 24.02 54.61 -48.85
CA MET A 1 22.80 53.76 -48.94
C MET A 1 21.85 54.20 -47.84
N LYS A 2 20.52 54.18 -48.07
CA LYS A 2 19.48 54.76 -47.18
C LYS A 2 19.70 54.31 -45.70
N VAL A 3 19.84 55.18 -44.69
CA VAL A 3 18.87 56.16 -44.13
C VAL A 3 17.55 55.42 -43.78
N THR A 4 16.92 55.48 -42.61
CA THR A 4 16.88 56.39 -41.44
C THR A 4 16.90 55.52 -40.14
N GLN A 5 16.83 55.95 -38.86
CA GLN A 5 16.66 57.24 -38.17
C GLN A 5 17.25 57.15 -36.72
N LEU A 6 17.32 58.29 -36.03
CA LEU A 6 17.46 58.44 -34.56
C LEU A 6 16.18 59.08 -33.98
N LEU A 7 15.88 58.84 -32.68
CA LEU A 7 15.31 59.77 -31.66
C LEU A 7 14.85 58.89 -30.47
N LEU A 8 15.38 59.06 -29.25
CA LEU A 8 14.90 59.98 -28.19
C LEU A 8 13.36 59.95 -28.02
N THR A 9 12.80 59.81 -26.82
CA THR A 9 13.19 60.50 -25.57
C THR A 9 12.77 59.69 -24.33
N ALA A 10 13.45 59.88 -23.20
CA ALA A 10 13.05 59.30 -21.90
C ALA A 10 12.17 60.26 -21.08
N LEU A 11 11.29 59.74 -20.23
CA LEU A 11 10.81 60.40 -19.00
C LEU A 11 10.36 59.30 -18.01
N VAL A 12 11.15 58.99 -16.97
CA VAL A 12 11.03 59.44 -15.56
C VAL A 12 9.94 58.73 -14.73
N ALA A 13 10.43 57.95 -13.78
CA ALA A 13 9.93 57.64 -12.42
C ALA A 13 8.41 57.59 -12.13
N GLY A 14 7.98 56.43 -11.61
CA GLY A 14 6.66 56.21 -11.00
C GLY A 14 6.64 54.94 -10.15
N SER A 15 7.37 54.92 -9.04
CA SER A 15 7.50 53.75 -8.16
C SER A 15 6.26 53.53 -7.28
N ILE A 16 5.48 52.48 -7.57
CA ILE A 16 4.71 51.75 -6.55
C ILE A 16 4.84 50.25 -6.85
N GLY A 17 5.24 49.47 -5.85
CA GLY A 17 5.49 48.04 -6.01
C GLY A 17 4.20 47.24 -6.21
N GLY A 18 4.12 46.51 -7.32
CA GLY A 18 3.13 45.47 -7.55
C GLY A 18 3.84 44.21 -8.03
N PHE A 19 3.99 43.21 -7.16
CA PHE A 19 4.44 41.88 -7.57
C PHE A 19 3.36 41.24 -8.44
N SER A 20 3.49 41.40 -9.75
CA SER A 20 2.74 40.62 -10.74
C SER A 20 3.17 39.15 -10.65
N ARG A 21 2.52 38.42 -9.74
CA ARG A 21 2.56 36.95 -9.73
C ARG A 21 2.28 36.47 -11.16
N PRO A 22 3.07 35.56 -11.74
CA PRO A 22 2.73 34.99 -13.03
C PRO A 22 1.35 34.34 -12.90
N ALA A 23 0.42 34.76 -13.75
CA ALA A 23 -0.89 34.14 -13.79
C ALA A 23 -0.70 32.66 -14.10
N PHE A 24 -1.11 31.79 -13.17
CA PHE A 24 -1.23 30.36 -13.45
C PHE A 24 -2.18 30.22 -14.63
N ALA A 25 -1.64 29.90 -15.80
CA ALA A 25 -2.44 29.60 -16.97
C ALA A 25 -3.35 28.41 -16.61
N GLN A 26 -4.65 28.69 -16.44
CA GLN A 26 -5.66 27.64 -16.23
C GLN A 26 -5.62 26.72 -17.44
N GLN A 27 -4.93 25.59 -17.29
CA GLN A 27 -4.80 24.61 -18.35
C GLN A 27 -6.19 24.14 -18.74
N ARG A 28 -6.58 24.34 -20.00
CA ARG A 28 -7.86 23.87 -20.52
C ARG A 28 -7.98 22.36 -20.26
N PRO A 29 -9.09 21.87 -19.66
CA PRO A 29 -9.29 20.45 -19.45
C PRO A 29 -9.14 19.66 -20.75
N SER A 30 -8.64 18.43 -20.66
CA SER A 30 -8.50 17.60 -21.85
C SER A 30 -9.86 17.34 -22.49
N THR A 31 -9.88 17.05 -23.79
CA THR A 31 -11.14 16.75 -24.50
C THR A 31 -11.87 15.55 -23.90
N TRP A 32 -11.13 14.58 -23.33
CA TRP A 32 -11.67 13.44 -22.60
C TRP A 32 -12.34 13.84 -21.27
N GLN A 33 -11.77 14.78 -20.51
CA GLN A 33 -12.34 15.28 -19.25
C GLN A 33 -13.64 16.10 -19.43
N ARG A 34 -14.04 16.45 -20.66
CA ARG A 34 -15.31 17.14 -20.88
C ARG A 34 -16.50 16.21 -20.62
N GLY A 35 -17.41 16.68 -19.77
CA GLY A 35 -18.61 15.93 -19.37
C GLY A 35 -18.33 14.73 -18.45
N THR A 36 -17.15 14.60 -17.86
CA THR A 36 -16.92 13.59 -16.82
C THR A 36 -17.42 14.05 -15.46
N THR A 37 -18.03 13.16 -14.70
CA THR A 37 -18.42 13.38 -13.30
C THR A 37 -17.43 12.65 -12.39
N VAL A 38 -16.87 13.34 -11.40
CA VAL A 38 -16.10 12.68 -10.35
C VAL A 38 -17.09 12.20 -9.29
N THR A 39 -17.32 10.89 -9.21
CA THR A 39 -18.31 10.28 -8.32
C THR A 39 -17.74 9.95 -6.95
N TRP A 40 -16.41 9.82 -6.85
CA TRP A 40 -15.68 9.68 -5.59
C TRP A 40 -14.27 10.25 -5.73
N ASN A 41 -13.75 10.92 -4.69
CA ASN A 41 -12.44 11.56 -4.73
C ASN A 41 -11.77 11.52 -3.35
N TYR A 42 -10.73 10.70 -3.24
CA TYR A 42 -9.93 10.55 -2.04
C TYR A 42 -9.19 11.85 -1.67
N ARG A 43 -8.59 12.51 -2.66
CA ARG A 43 -7.69 13.66 -2.45
C ARG A 43 -8.38 14.88 -1.82
N THR A 44 -9.72 14.94 -1.88
CA THR A 44 -10.53 15.99 -1.25
C THR A 44 -11.08 15.60 0.13
N ALA A 45 -11.08 14.31 0.48
CA ALA A 45 -11.46 13.84 1.81
C ALA A 45 -10.35 14.05 2.84
N ASN A 46 -9.08 14.12 2.40
CA ASN A 46 -7.94 14.29 3.28
C ASN A 46 -6.84 15.19 2.63
N PRO A 47 -6.92 16.52 2.81
CA PRO A 47 -5.95 17.46 2.25
C PRO A 47 -4.59 17.49 2.99
N ASN A 48 -4.50 16.89 4.18
CA ASN A 48 -3.31 16.95 5.04
C ASN A 48 -2.38 15.73 4.89
N GLY A 49 -2.81 14.69 4.18
CA GLY A 49 -2.02 13.48 3.97
C GLY A 49 -2.07 12.47 5.13
N ASP A 50 -3.03 12.60 6.05
CA ASP A 50 -3.28 11.62 7.11
C ASP A 50 -3.61 10.22 6.54
N PHE A 51 -3.38 9.18 7.35
CA PHE A 51 -3.67 7.78 7.03
C PHE A 51 -5.18 7.49 6.98
N THR A 52 -5.84 7.81 5.87
CA THR A 52 -7.21 7.35 5.59
C THR A 52 -7.29 6.43 4.37
N ASP A 53 -6.21 5.72 4.08
CA ASP A 53 -6.11 4.56 3.18
C ASP A 53 -6.97 4.60 1.91
N PRO A 54 -6.43 5.10 0.78
CA PRO A 54 -7.10 4.97 -0.51
C PRO A 54 -7.39 3.49 -0.78
N PRO A 55 -8.61 3.10 -1.22
CA PRO A 55 -8.94 1.72 -1.49
C PRO A 55 -7.93 1.12 -2.47
N LEU A 56 -7.29 0.04 -2.04
CA LEU A 56 -6.40 -0.69 -2.91
C LEU A 56 -7.18 -1.52 -3.92
N ALA A 57 -6.62 -1.62 -5.11
CA ALA A 57 -7.08 -2.53 -6.13
C ALA A 57 -5.89 -3.28 -6.75
N SER A 58 -6.17 -4.39 -7.42
CA SER A 58 -5.18 -5.18 -8.16
C SER A 58 -5.56 -5.33 -9.61
N THR A 59 -4.54 -5.34 -10.48
CA THR A 59 -4.70 -5.74 -11.89
C THR A 59 -5.34 -7.12 -11.98
N ALA A 60 -6.56 -7.20 -12.53
CA ALA A 60 -7.39 -8.40 -12.56
C ALA A 60 -7.54 -9.00 -13.98
N THR A 61 -6.56 -8.77 -14.85
CA THR A 61 -6.65 -9.09 -16.27
C THR A 61 -5.29 -9.49 -16.85
N THR A 62 -5.32 -10.42 -17.80
CA THR A 62 -4.18 -10.88 -18.60
C THR A 62 -4.22 -10.37 -20.04
N ARG A 63 -5.22 -9.55 -20.40
CA ARG A 63 -5.43 -9.01 -21.75
C ARG A 63 -4.64 -7.71 -21.94
N ASN A 64 -4.36 -7.35 -23.20
CA ASN A 64 -3.78 -6.05 -23.57
C ASN A 64 -4.74 -4.91 -23.17
N VAL A 65 -4.47 -4.24 -22.06
CA VAL A 65 -5.29 -3.18 -21.46
C VAL A 65 -4.37 -2.16 -20.81
N TYR A 66 -4.74 -0.88 -20.83
CA TYR A 66 -3.75 0.18 -20.65
C TYR A 66 -4.06 1.09 -19.47
N LEU A 67 -3.01 1.45 -18.72
CA LEU A 67 -2.99 2.65 -17.90
C LEU A 67 -2.83 3.84 -18.84
N TRP A 68 -3.81 4.74 -18.88
CA TRP A 68 -3.73 5.96 -19.66
C TRP A 68 -3.20 7.12 -18.83
N ASN A 69 -2.58 8.11 -19.47
CA ASN A 69 -2.29 9.38 -18.81
C ASN A 69 -3.61 10.07 -18.37
N LEU A 70 -3.56 11.03 -17.43
CA LEU A 70 -4.75 11.72 -16.91
C LEU A 70 -5.54 12.53 -17.96
N ARG A 71 -4.97 12.73 -19.15
CA ARG A 71 -5.62 13.40 -20.29
C ARG A 71 -6.32 12.39 -21.23
N HIS A 72 -6.10 11.10 -21.02
CA HIS A 72 -6.52 9.96 -21.85
C HIS A 72 -6.04 10.06 -23.32
N THR A 73 -4.85 10.60 -23.54
CA THR A 73 -4.23 10.74 -24.88
C THR A 73 -3.14 9.72 -25.15
N GLU A 74 -2.49 9.21 -24.10
CA GLU A 74 -1.30 8.35 -24.20
C GLU A 74 -1.44 7.13 -23.30
N LYS A 75 -0.97 5.98 -23.78
CA LYS A 75 -0.84 4.74 -23.00
C LYS A 75 0.49 4.79 -22.26
N LEU A 76 0.46 4.75 -20.94
CA LEU A 76 1.66 4.71 -20.09
C LEU A 76 2.20 3.27 -20.00
N HIS A 77 1.33 2.32 -19.65
CA HIS A 77 1.69 0.91 -19.42
C HIS A 77 0.60 -0.04 -19.91
N ASP A 78 1.00 -1.26 -20.30
CA ASP A 78 0.09 -2.39 -20.59
C ASP A 78 0.00 -3.28 -19.34
N LEU A 79 -1.18 -3.33 -18.72
CA LEU A 79 -1.45 -3.99 -17.44
C LEU A 79 -1.14 -5.49 -17.45
N LYS A 80 -1.15 -6.17 -18.61
CA LYS A 80 -0.79 -7.59 -18.69
C LYS A 80 0.65 -7.87 -18.19
N ASN A 81 1.53 -6.88 -18.30
CA ASN A 81 2.92 -6.95 -17.84
C ASN A 81 3.05 -6.70 -16.33
N PHE A 82 1.95 -6.28 -15.69
CA PHE A 82 1.85 -5.88 -14.28
C PHE A 82 0.72 -6.68 -13.56
N PRO A 83 0.73 -8.03 -13.63
CA PRO A 83 -0.31 -8.86 -13.04
C PRO A 83 -0.24 -8.77 -11.50
N LYS A 84 -1.40 -8.68 -10.85
CA LYS A 84 -1.51 -8.49 -9.39
C LYS A 84 -0.78 -7.25 -8.83
N THR A 85 -0.41 -6.28 -9.68
CA THR A 85 0.12 -4.99 -9.21
C THR A 85 -0.94 -4.24 -8.43
N THR A 86 -0.54 -3.75 -7.27
CA THR A 86 -1.34 -2.98 -6.33
C THR A 86 -1.43 -1.52 -6.77
N TRP A 87 -2.64 -0.98 -6.77
CA TRP A 87 -2.97 0.39 -7.19
C TRP A 87 -3.76 1.09 -6.10
N TYR A 88 -3.36 2.30 -5.71
CA TYR A 88 -4.16 3.16 -4.85
C TYR A 88 -5.20 3.88 -5.71
N VAL A 89 -6.48 3.58 -5.51
CA VAL A 89 -7.56 4.28 -6.21
C VAL A 89 -7.76 5.64 -5.56
N THR A 90 -7.48 6.73 -6.28
CA THR A 90 -7.57 8.11 -5.78
C THR A 90 -8.87 8.81 -6.19
N LYS A 91 -9.49 8.42 -7.31
CA LYS A 91 -10.79 8.94 -7.77
C LYS A 91 -11.56 7.88 -8.56
N LYS A 92 -12.89 7.99 -8.54
CA LYS A 92 -13.78 7.38 -9.54
C LYS A 92 -14.34 8.46 -10.45
N ILE A 93 -14.20 8.25 -11.75
CA ILE A 93 -14.55 9.20 -12.81
C ILE A 93 -15.52 8.50 -13.75
N GLU A 94 -16.78 8.95 -13.76
CA GLU A 94 -17.77 8.50 -14.72
C GLU A 94 -17.64 9.31 -16.01
N LYS A 95 -17.53 8.60 -17.13
CA LYS A 95 -17.52 9.17 -18.49
C LYS A 95 -18.78 8.72 -19.23
N PRO A 96 -19.71 9.64 -19.56
CA PRO A 96 -20.89 9.32 -20.36
C PRO A 96 -20.51 8.62 -21.66
N GLY A 97 -21.15 7.47 -21.93
CA GLY A 97 -20.87 6.63 -23.10
C GLY A 97 -19.55 5.84 -23.08
N SER A 98 -18.74 5.92 -22.01
CA SER A 98 -17.49 5.13 -21.87
C SER A 98 -17.38 4.38 -20.53
N GLY A 99 -18.25 4.67 -19.56
CA GLY A 99 -18.30 3.98 -18.27
C GLY A 99 -17.40 4.62 -17.19
N VAL A 100 -17.09 3.85 -16.16
CA VAL A 100 -16.33 4.33 -14.99
C VAL A 100 -14.84 4.02 -15.15
N TYR A 101 -14.02 5.02 -14.84
CA TYR A 101 -12.56 4.93 -14.77
C TYR A 101 -12.10 5.23 -13.35
N ASP A 102 -11.12 4.46 -12.88
CA ASP A 102 -10.39 4.73 -11.65
C ASP A 102 -9.16 5.58 -11.99
N GLU A 103 -9.01 6.74 -11.34
CA GLU A 103 -7.69 7.36 -11.20
C GLU A 103 -6.91 6.53 -10.19
N VAL A 104 -5.73 6.05 -10.60
CA VAL A 104 -4.86 5.23 -9.77
C VAL A 104 -3.47 5.84 -9.65
N THR A 105 -2.77 5.51 -8.56
CA THR A 105 -1.36 5.79 -8.39
C THR A 105 -0.61 4.62 -7.74
N THR A 106 0.70 4.55 -7.94
CA THR A 106 1.62 3.69 -7.19
C THR A 106 1.89 4.26 -5.79
N TYR A 107 2.40 3.44 -4.87
CA TYR A 107 2.77 3.84 -3.50
C TYR A 107 3.69 5.07 -3.47
N ASP A 108 4.73 5.04 -4.30
CA ASP A 108 5.73 6.09 -4.46
C ASP A 108 5.19 7.34 -5.17
N LYS A 109 3.96 7.30 -5.70
CA LYS A 109 3.30 8.34 -6.50
C LYS A 109 4.01 8.67 -7.82
N SER A 110 5.00 7.87 -8.24
CA SER A 110 5.76 8.10 -9.48
C SER A 110 4.92 7.84 -10.74
N ILE A 111 3.98 6.91 -10.67
CA ILE A 111 3.04 6.58 -11.75
C ILE A 111 1.64 6.99 -11.28
N THR A 112 0.96 7.81 -12.09
CA THR A 112 -0.46 8.17 -11.90
C THR A 112 -1.16 8.13 -13.25
N GLY A 113 -2.36 7.54 -13.32
CA GLY A 113 -3.11 7.43 -14.56
C GLY A 113 -4.55 6.95 -14.39
N LEU A 114 -5.19 6.63 -15.51
CA LEU A 114 -6.58 6.18 -15.60
C LEU A 114 -6.65 4.73 -16.06
N ILE A 115 -7.38 3.89 -15.32
CA ILE A 115 -7.71 2.50 -15.68
C ILE A 115 -9.24 2.39 -15.78
N TRP A 116 -9.76 1.66 -16.77
CA TRP A 116 -11.20 1.36 -16.80
C TRP A 116 -11.57 0.40 -15.64
N HIS A 117 -12.58 0.75 -14.85
CA HIS A 117 -12.81 0.21 -13.51
C HIS A 117 -12.83 -1.34 -13.46
N GLY A 118 -13.52 -2.01 -14.39
CA GLY A 118 -13.63 -3.47 -14.40
C GLY A 118 -12.37 -4.25 -14.85
N TYR A 119 -11.23 -3.59 -15.03
CA TYR A 119 -9.91 -4.26 -15.12
C TYR A 119 -9.17 -4.33 -13.78
N LEU A 120 -9.77 -3.76 -12.73
CA LEU A 120 -9.29 -3.80 -11.37
C LEU A 120 -10.23 -4.65 -10.51
N ALA A 121 -9.65 -5.52 -9.68
CA ALA A 121 -10.36 -6.15 -8.57
C ALA A 121 -10.05 -5.38 -7.29
N PRO A 122 -11.04 -5.09 -6.42
CA PRO A 122 -10.76 -4.48 -5.12
C PRO A 122 -9.89 -5.42 -4.27
N TYR A 123 -9.01 -4.86 -3.45
CA TYR A 123 -8.51 -5.58 -2.28
C TYR A 123 -9.68 -5.73 -1.30
N VAL A 124 -10.00 -6.97 -0.96
CA VAL A 124 -11.01 -7.30 0.05
C VAL A 124 -10.44 -8.43 0.90
N THR A 125 -9.80 -8.07 2.01
CA THR A 125 -9.21 -9.08 2.88
C THR A 125 -10.29 -9.96 3.51
N ARG A 126 -9.99 -11.25 3.64
CA ARG A 126 -10.74 -12.19 4.46
C ARG A 126 -9.90 -12.58 5.67
N LEU A 127 -10.33 -12.13 6.85
CA LEU A 127 -9.72 -12.53 8.12
C LEU A 127 -9.80 -14.05 8.37
N PRO A 128 -8.87 -14.63 9.15
CA PRO A 128 -8.86 -16.05 9.55
C PRO A 128 -10.22 -16.61 10.02
N ASP A 129 -11.02 -15.84 10.77
CA ASP A 129 -12.36 -16.23 11.23
C ASP A 129 -13.34 -16.58 10.10
N LYS A 130 -13.07 -16.18 8.86
CA LYS A 130 -13.89 -16.50 7.67
C LYS A 130 -13.53 -17.84 7.03
N PHE A 131 -12.70 -18.66 7.70
CA PHE A 131 -12.24 -19.97 7.25
C PHE A 131 -12.50 -21.04 8.31
N LYS A 132 -12.71 -22.28 7.86
CA LYS A 132 -13.00 -23.44 8.74
C LYS A 132 -11.87 -24.47 8.78
N THR A 133 -10.92 -24.40 7.83
CA THR A 133 -9.81 -25.34 7.72
C THR A 133 -8.55 -24.63 7.24
N THR A 134 -7.40 -25.07 7.75
CA THR A 134 -6.07 -24.60 7.32
C THR A 134 -5.89 -24.71 5.80
N ALA A 135 -6.36 -25.79 5.17
CA ALA A 135 -6.29 -25.96 3.71
C ALA A 135 -7.05 -24.87 2.94
N ALA A 136 -8.23 -24.44 3.42
CA ALA A 136 -8.99 -23.36 2.79
C ALA A 136 -8.30 -22.00 2.97
N TYR A 137 -7.68 -21.77 4.14
CA TYR A 137 -6.94 -20.54 4.41
C TYR A 137 -5.63 -20.46 3.62
N ALA A 138 -4.87 -21.54 3.56
CA ALA A 138 -3.69 -21.69 2.71
C ALA A 138 -4.02 -21.44 1.23
N GLN A 139 -5.15 -21.97 0.74
CA GLN A 139 -5.61 -21.74 -0.64
C GLN A 139 -5.97 -20.27 -0.91
N TYR A 140 -6.56 -19.58 0.07
CA TYR A 140 -6.79 -18.14 0.00
C TYR A 140 -5.48 -17.37 -0.07
N ILE A 141 -4.56 -17.58 0.89
CA ILE A 141 -3.23 -16.97 0.90
C ILE A 141 -2.47 -17.20 -0.41
N ARG A 142 -2.57 -18.41 -0.99
CA ARG A 142 -1.89 -18.76 -2.24
C ARG A 142 -2.43 -18.01 -3.46
N THR A 143 -3.74 -17.80 -3.55
CA THR A 143 -4.39 -17.34 -4.79
C THR A 143 -4.69 -15.85 -4.81
N ALA A 144 -5.16 -15.30 -3.68
CA ALA A 144 -5.73 -13.96 -3.57
C ALA A 144 -4.68 -12.85 -3.80
N PRO A 145 -4.95 -11.82 -4.64
CA PRO A 145 -3.98 -10.74 -4.91
C PRO A 145 -3.46 -10.02 -3.66
N GLU A 146 -4.33 -9.79 -2.68
CA GLU A 146 -4.09 -9.09 -1.41
C GLU A 146 -3.15 -9.84 -0.46
N GLN A 147 -3.13 -11.16 -0.51
CA GLN A 147 -2.28 -11.99 0.33
C GLN A 147 -0.80 -12.02 -0.11
N LYS A 148 -0.34 -10.96 -0.78
CA LYS A 148 1.06 -10.81 -1.25
C LYS A 148 2.05 -10.70 -0.08
N LEU A 149 1.68 -10.01 1.00
CA LEU A 149 2.52 -9.91 2.19
C LEU A 149 2.54 -11.25 2.94
N ALA A 150 1.39 -11.88 3.21
CA ALA A 150 1.32 -13.21 3.83
C ALA A 150 2.21 -14.24 3.12
N ARG A 151 2.17 -14.30 1.78
CA ARG A 151 3.06 -15.18 0.99
C ARG A 151 4.55 -14.89 1.21
N GLY A 152 4.94 -13.63 1.29
CA GLY A 152 6.33 -13.22 1.56
C GLY A 152 6.76 -13.52 3.01
N ILE A 153 5.85 -13.34 3.97
CA ILE A 153 6.08 -13.68 5.38
C ILE A 153 6.28 -15.20 5.53
N LEU A 154 5.40 -16.03 4.95
CA LEU A 154 5.51 -17.49 5.06
C LEU A 154 6.79 -18.05 4.43
N GLN A 155 7.38 -17.36 3.44
CA GLN A 155 8.68 -17.72 2.87
C GLN A 155 9.84 -17.56 3.86
N ALA A 156 9.70 -16.75 4.91
CA ALA A 156 10.69 -16.62 5.99
C ALA A 156 10.68 -17.81 6.97
N PHE A 157 9.64 -18.65 6.95
CA PHE A 157 9.46 -19.79 7.85
C PHE A 157 9.22 -21.11 7.08
N PRO A 158 10.18 -21.56 6.24
CA PRO A 158 9.94 -22.60 5.24
C PRO A 158 9.62 -24.00 5.80
N GLN A 159 9.92 -24.28 7.07
CA GLN A 159 9.57 -25.53 7.76
C GLN A 159 8.30 -25.42 8.62
N ALA A 160 7.90 -24.20 9.01
CA ALA A 160 6.77 -24.01 9.91
C ALA A 160 5.44 -24.26 9.19
N LYS A 161 4.55 -25.02 9.82
CA LYS A 161 3.22 -25.31 9.28
C LYS A 161 2.31 -24.11 9.49
N LEU A 162 1.74 -23.57 8.40
CA LEU A 162 0.67 -22.57 8.50
C LEU A 162 -0.48 -23.17 9.33
N ASP A 163 -0.91 -22.46 10.36
CA ASP A 163 -2.02 -22.87 11.22
C ASP A 163 -3.13 -21.81 11.25
N LEU A 164 -4.33 -22.22 10.86
CA LEU A 164 -5.52 -21.37 10.90
C LEU A 164 -5.91 -21.00 12.34
N ARG A 165 -5.78 -21.93 13.29
CA ARG A 165 -6.20 -21.72 14.67
C ARG A 165 -5.27 -20.71 15.35
N LEU A 166 -3.96 -20.84 15.15
CA LEU A 166 -2.96 -19.86 15.60
C LEU A 166 -3.18 -18.49 14.95
N SER A 167 -3.55 -18.46 13.66
CA SER A 167 -3.91 -17.21 12.94
C SER A 167 -5.18 -16.56 13.49
N GLN A 168 -6.18 -17.35 13.91
CA GLN A 168 -7.40 -16.87 14.56
C GLN A 168 -7.13 -16.33 15.96
N GLU A 169 -6.30 -17.01 16.76
CA GLU A 169 -5.94 -16.52 18.11
C GLU A 169 -5.11 -15.22 18.02
N ALA A 170 -4.15 -15.14 17.08
CA ALA A 170 -3.38 -13.93 16.84
C ALA A 170 -4.23 -12.70 16.48
N LEU A 171 -5.27 -12.88 15.66
CA LEU A 171 -6.20 -11.81 15.28
C LEU A 171 -6.86 -11.11 16.48
N HIS A 172 -7.06 -11.81 17.60
CA HIS A 172 -7.87 -11.35 18.73
C HIS A 172 -7.07 -10.90 19.96
N LEU A 173 -5.73 -10.90 19.89
CA LEU A 173 -4.85 -10.58 21.04
C LEU A 173 -5.16 -9.24 21.72
N TYR A 174 -5.49 -8.19 20.96
CA TYR A 174 -5.78 -6.87 21.52
C TYR A 174 -7.08 -6.81 22.36
N ASN A 175 -7.98 -7.79 22.22
CA ASN A 175 -9.33 -7.74 22.76
C ASN A 175 -9.55 -8.61 24.01
N VAL A 176 -8.61 -9.48 24.39
CA VAL A 176 -8.79 -10.39 25.55
C VAL A 176 -7.45 -10.73 26.19
N PRO A 177 -7.33 -10.85 27.54
CA PRO A 177 -6.16 -11.41 28.22
C PRO A 177 -5.93 -12.92 27.99
N ARG A 178 -6.41 -13.46 26.87
CA ARG A 178 -6.21 -14.85 26.47
C ARG A 178 -4.92 -14.89 25.67
N GLY A 179 -3.88 -15.47 26.28
CA GLY A 179 -2.78 -16.04 25.50
C GLY A 179 -3.28 -17.22 24.67
N TYR A 180 -2.36 -18.05 24.19
CA TYR A 180 -2.66 -19.15 23.28
C TYR A 180 -2.91 -20.45 24.06
N PRO A 181 -4.17 -20.83 24.39
CA PRO A 181 -4.43 -21.98 25.27
C PRO A 181 -4.10 -23.34 24.62
N GLU A 182 -4.02 -23.39 23.30
CA GLU A 182 -3.73 -24.59 22.51
C GLU A 182 -2.24 -24.69 22.12
N TYR A 183 -1.40 -23.75 22.57
CA TYR A 183 0.00 -23.65 22.17
C TYR A 183 0.95 -23.35 23.35
N HIS A 184 2.22 -23.66 23.16
CA HIS A 184 3.34 -23.29 24.03
C HIS A 184 4.51 -22.71 23.20
N ASP A 185 5.56 -22.22 23.89
CA ASP A 185 6.72 -21.56 23.29
C ASP A 185 6.37 -20.47 22.26
N VAL A 186 5.30 -19.73 22.57
CA VAL A 186 4.75 -18.65 21.74
C VAL A 186 5.76 -17.52 21.59
N ILE A 187 6.03 -17.16 20.34
CA ILE A 187 6.80 -15.99 19.94
C ILE A 187 5.88 -15.08 19.14
N ASP A 188 5.49 -13.96 19.75
CA ASP A 188 4.88 -12.85 19.03
C ASP A 188 5.95 -12.16 18.17
N VAL A 189 6.05 -12.57 16.90
CA VAL A 189 6.99 -12.00 15.93
C VAL A 189 6.53 -10.61 15.50
N GLY A 190 5.23 -10.36 15.56
CA GLY A 190 4.61 -9.07 15.28
C GLY A 190 4.99 -7.99 16.28
N ALA A 191 5.10 -8.34 17.56
CA ALA A 191 5.57 -7.48 18.63
C ALA A 191 7.09 -7.23 18.65
N LEU A 192 7.88 -7.82 17.75
CA LEU A 192 9.33 -7.58 17.72
C LEU A 192 9.65 -6.09 17.48
N PRO A 193 10.63 -5.53 18.21
CA PRO A 193 10.87 -4.09 18.21
C PRO A 193 11.46 -3.61 16.88
N ILE A 194 10.98 -2.47 16.42
CA ILE A 194 11.42 -1.77 15.21
C ILE A 194 11.97 -0.39 15.61
N ALA A 195 13.06 0.05 14.98
CA ALA A 195 13.66 1.33 15.32
C ALA A 195 12.74 2.49 14.87
N LYS A 196 12.59 3.53 15.71
CA LYS A 196 11.74 4.70 15.39
C LYS A 196 12.12 5.34 14.04
N THR A 197 13.41 5.32 13.71
CA THR A 197 13.98 5.81 12.45
C THR A 197 13.53 5.04 11.20
N ASP A 198 13.02 3.83 11.34
CA ASP A 198 12.49 3.06 10.20
C ASP A 198 11.14 3.61 9.74
N PHE A 199 10.32 4.08 10.68
CA PHE A 199 9.03 4.68 10.39
C PHE A 199 9.19 6.00 9.64
N THR A 200 10.23 6.79 9.92
CA THR A 200 10.52 8.02 9.17
C THR A 200 10.92 7.79 7.71
N GLN A 201 11.20 6.54 7.31
CA GLN A 201 11.45 6.16 5.91
C GLN A 201 10.18 5.72 5.17
N ILE A 202 9.06 5.52 5.88
CA ILE A 202 7.77 5.16 5.29
C ILE A 202 7.19 6.41 4.61
N GLN A 203 6.81 6.27 3.33
CA GLN A 203 6.30 7.37 2.54
C GLN A 203 4.95 7.87 3.06
N GLY A 204 4.90 9.14 3.46
CA GLY A 204 3.70 9.76 4.02
C GLY A 204 3.56 9.58 5.53
N PHE A 205 4.53 8.96 6.21
CA PHE A 205 4.53 8.89 7.67
C PHE A 205 4.69 10.31 8.25
N PRO A 206 3.77 10.79 9.12
CA PRO A 206 3.82 12.15 9.63
C PRO A 206 5.03 12.38 10.55
N GLU A 207 5.67 13.53 10.40
CA GLU A 207 6.80 13.91 11.24
C GLU A 207 6.33 14.14 12.70
N GLY A 208 7.07 13.58 13.66
CA GLY A 208 6.72 13.66 15.09
C GLY A 208 5.60 12.73 15.55
N TYR A 209 5.10 11.83 14.69
CA TYR A 209 4.09 10.83 15.05
C TYR A 209 4.73 9.68 15.84
N ASP A 210 4.46 9.60 17.14
CA ASP A 210 4.98 8.60 18.07
C ASP A 210 3.84 8.11 18.96
N PHE A 211 3.37 6.88 18.76
CA PHE A 211 2.68 6.16 19.82
C PHE A 211 3.71 5.35 20.59
N GLY A 212 3.71 5.44 21.92
CA GLY A 212 4.62 4.65 22.76
C GLY A 212 4.54 3.13 22.56
N TYR A 213 3.47 2.65 21.89
CA TYR A 213 3.18 1.26 21.57
C TYR A 213 3.36 0.88 20.08
N SER A 214 3.72 1.83 19.19
CA SER A 214 3.79 1.59 17.73
C SER A 214 5.17 1.14 17.19
N HIS A 215 6.16 0.91 18.05
CA HIS A 215 7.53 0.59 17.61
C HIS A 215 7.76 -0.92 17.44
N ASN A 216 6.88 -1.58 16.70
CA ASN A 216 6.93 -3.02 16.44
C ASN A 216 6.63 -3.36 14.98
N LEU A 217 6.84 -4.63 14.60
CA LEU A 217 6.76 -5.10 13.23
C LEU A 217 5.33 -5.07 12.66
N ASN A 218 4.32 -5.40 13.47
CA ASN A 218 2.90 -5.28 13.08
C ASN A 218 2.54 -3.85 12.68
N TYR A 219 2.94 -2.88 13.52
CA TYR A 219 2.65 -1.47 13.25
C TYR A 219 3.49 -0.93 12.10
N TYR A 220 4.74 -1.40 11.93
CA TYR A 220 5.54 -1.09 10.73
C TYR A 220 4.84 -1.58 9.46
N TRP A 221 4.27 -2.79 9.47
CA TRP A 221 3.51 -3.30 8.34
C TRP A 221 2.23 -2.52 8.11
N LEU A 222 1.47 -2.15 9.14
CA LEU A 222 0.28 -1.31 9.01
C LEU A 222 0.63 0.06 8.40
N ALA A 223 1.61 0.77 8.96
CA ALA A 223 2.05 2.07 8.46
C ALA A 223 2.64 2.00 7.03
N SER A 224 3.21 0.85 6.62
CA SER A 224 3.71 0.60 5.26
C SER A 224 2.70 -0.11 4.34
N TYR A 225 1.41 -0.09 4.68
CA TYR A 225 0.28 -0.59 3.90
C TYR A 225 0.44 -0.37 2.39
N GLY A 226 0.28 -1.44 1.61
CA GLY A 226 0.31 -1.44 0.14
C GLY A 226 1.68 -1.15 -0.50
N GLY A 227 2.68 -0.73 0.29
CA GLY A 227 4.06 -0.54 -0.14
C GLY A 227 4.76 -1.84 -0.61
N PRO A 228 6.03 -1.75 -1.05
CA PRO A 228 6.75 -2.88 -1.63
C PRO A 228 6.91 -4.04 -0.63
N VAL A 229 6.37 -5.22 -0.98
CA VAL A 229 6.44 -6.43 -0.13
C VAL A 229 7.88 -6.81 0.19
N ALA A 230 8.82 -6.64 -0.75
CA ALA A 230 10.23 -6.95 -0.52
C ALA A 230 10.85 -6.14 0.63
N LEU A 231 10.50 -4.86 0.78
CA LEU A 231 10.97 -4.02 1.89
C LEU A 231 10.33 -4.45 3.23
N ARG A 232 9.04 -4.79 3.20
CA ARG A 232 8.28 -5.25 4.38
C ARG A 232 8.73 -6.63 4.88
N VAL A 233 9.16 -7.51 3.98
CA VAL A 233 9.79 -8.81 4.31
C VAL A 233 11.26 -8.64 4.71
N ALA A 234 12.00 -7.70 4.13
CA ALA A 234 13.34 -7.37 4.62
C ALA A 234 13.33 -6.91 6.08
N LYS A 235 12.36 -6.06 6.46
CA LYS A 235 12.19 -5.60 7.85
C LYS A 235 11.80 -6.73 8.83
N LEU A 236 11.06 -7.74 8.37
CA LEU A 236 10.83 -8.99 9.14
C LEU A 236 12.15 -9.71 9.44
N HIS A 237 13.01 -9.91 8.43
CA HIS A 237 14.30 -10.57 8.63
C HIS A 237 15.23 -9.78 9.57
N GLU A 238 15.19 -8.45 9.51
CA GLU A 238 15.95 -7.56 10.39
C GLU A 238 15.45 -7.62 11.86
N ALA A 239 14.13 -7.59 12.06
CA ALA A 239 13.52 -7.73 13.39
C ALA A 239 13.83 -9.10 14.02
N LEU A 240 13.66 -10.17 13.24
CA LEU A 240 14.03 -11.53 13.62
C LEU A 240 15.52 -11.62 14.00
N ALA A 241 16.42 -11.13 13.14
CA ALA A 241 17.86 -11.18 13.39
C ALA A 241 18.25 -10.40 14.66
N THR A 242 17.65 -9.23 14.89
CA THR A 242 17.84 -8.41 16.10
C THR A 242 17.38 -9.15 17.36
N ALA A 243 16.32 -9.94 17.26
CA ALA A 243 15.82 -10.82 18.32
C ALA A 243 16.53 -12.20 18.40
N GLY A 244 17.66 -12.39 17.69
CA GLY A 244 18.45 -13.63 17.70
C GLY A 244 17.88 -14.77 16.85
N TRP A 245 16.84 -14.52 16.07
CA TRP A 245 16.26 -15.45 15.11
C TRP A 245 16.99 -15.35 13.76
N THR A 246 18.22 -15.88 13.75
CA THR A 246 19.04 -15.95 12.53
C THR A 246 18.40 -16.85 11.47
N PRO A 247 18.70 -16.67 10.16
CA PRO A 247 18.22 -17.56 9.10
C PRO A 247 18.54 -19.04 9.34
N ALA A 248 19.68 -19.34 9.97
CA ALA A 248 20.03 -20.71 10.36
C ALA A 248 19.10 -21.27 11.45
N LYS A 249 18.76 -20.47 12.47
CA LYS A 249 17.81 -20.85 13.54
C LYS A 249 16.39 -21.08 12.99
N LEU A 250 15.97 -20.26 12.03
CA LEU A 250 14.68 -20.38 11.35
C LEU A 250 14.62 -21.60 10.42
N ALA A 251 15.72 -21.91 9.73
CA ALA A 251 15.84 -23.13 8.92
C ALA A 251 15.97 -24.41 9.75
N SER A 252 16.40 -24.31 11.02
CA SER A 252 16.44 -25.43 11.98
C SER A 252 15.17 -25.60 12.81
N LEU A 253 14.11 -24.84 12.55
CA LEU A 253 12.80 -25.13 13.13
C LEU A 253 12.35 -26.51 12.65
N GLY A 254 11.89 -27.35 13.58
CA GLY A 254 11.25 -28.62 13.25
C GLY A 254 9.90 -28.40 12.55
N ASP A 255 9.35 -29.47 11.99
CA ASP A 255 8.02 -29.42 11.37
C ASP A 255 6.89 -29.40 12.42
N ASP A 256 7.22 -29.50 13.71
CA ASP A 256 6.36 -29.26 14.86
C ASP A 256 6.03 -27.77 15.07
N TRP A 257 6.84 -26.85 14.55
CA TRP A 257 6.58 -25.41 14.62
C TRP A 257 5.42 -24.99 13.72
N HIS A 258 4.49 -24.23 14.30
CA HIS A 258 3.34 -23.68 13.62
C HIS A 258 3.49 -22.16 13.46
N VAL A 259 2.98 -21.62 12.35
CA VAL A 259 2.95 -20.18 12.06
C VAL A 259 1.50 -19.70 11.89
N GLY A 260 1.10 -18.77 12.75
CA GLY A 260 -0.13 -18.01 12.61
C GLY A 260 0.18 -16.69 11.92
N VAL A 261 -0.53 -16.37 10.85
CA VAL A 261 -0.33 -15.12 10.11
C VAL A 261 -1.66 -14.46 9.83
N VAL A 262 -1.73 -13.16 10.08
CA VAL A 262 -2.76 -12.27 9.56
C VAL A 262 -2.00 -11.21 8.76
N ALA A 263 -2.28 -11.10 7.47
CA ALA A 263 -1.81 -9.97 6.68
C ALA A 263 -3.01 -9.41 5.92
N SER A 264 -3.81 -8.63 6.66
CA SER A 264 -4.69 -7.65 6.04
C SER A 264 -3.90 -6.39 5.82
N GLU A 265 -3.90 -5.93 4.58
CA GLU A 265 -3.18 -4.73 4.21
C GLU A 265 -3.81 -3.49 4.92
N ASP A 266 -5.13 -3.48 5.12
CA ASP A 266 -5.95 -2.34 5.58
C ASP A 266 -6.63 -2.51 6.96
N GLU A 267 -6.35 -3.59 7.71
CA GLU A 267 -7.10 -3.89 8.96
C GLU A 267 -6.23 -4.40 10.12
N ALA A 268 -5.40 -5.42 9.87
CA ALA A 268 -4.61 -6.11 10.88
C ALA A 268 -3.43 -6.84 10.23
N CYS A 269 -2.23 -6.62 10.75
CA CYS A 269 -1.04 -7.42 10.45
C CYS A 269 -0.58 -8.05 11.75
N GLU A 270 -0.54 -9.38 11.81
CA GLU A 270 -0.14 -10.19 12.97
C GLU A 270 0.70 -11.38 12.52
N LEU A 271 1.71 -11.74 13.30
CA LEU A 271 2.55 -12.91 13.02
C LEU A 271 3.04 -13.55 14.31
N VAL A 272 2.71 -14.82 14.50
CA VAL A 272 3.11 -15.60 15.67
C VAL A 272 3.68 -16.95 15.25
N LEU A 273 4.74 -17.37 15.92
CA LEU A 273 5.25 -18.74 15.90
C LEU A 273 4.92 -19.41 17.24
N ALA A 274 4.52 -20.67 17.22
CA ALA A 274 4.32 -21.45 18.44
C ALA A 274 4.44 -22.95 18.17
N LEU A 275 4.54 -23.73 19.24
CA LEU A 275 4.37 -25.19 19.23
C LEU A 275 2.96 -25.54 19.71
N PRO A 276 2.22 -26.46 19.05
CA PRO A 276 0.92 -26.91 19.54
C PRO A 276 1.10 -27.77 20.79
N ASN A 277 0.16 -27.68 21.73
CA ASN A 277 0.09 -28.59 22.88
C ASN A 277 -0.13 -30.05 22.40
N GLN A 278 0.48 -31.01 23.11
CA GLN A 278 0.34 -32.45 22.85
C GLN A 278 -0.98 -33.03 23.38
#